data_AF-A0AA92X522-F1
#
_entry.id   AF-A0AA92X522-F1
#
_cell.length_a   1.000
_cell.length_b   1.000
_cell.length_c   1.000
_cell.angle_alpha   90.00
_cell.angle_beta   90.00
_cell.angle_gamma   90.00
#
_symmetry.space_group_name_H-M   'P 1'
#
loop_
_entity.id
_entity.type
_entity.pdbx_description
1 polymer ?
#
loop_
_entity_poly.entity_id
_entity_poly.type
_entity_poly.pdbx_seq_one_letter_code
_entity_poly.pdbx_strand_id
1 'polypeptide(L)'
;MSTALPSENLRSDNNGTGFRRRDVLFGMASVLVATSLLGYPFLTQAEQRTAAANPLVFARFFTLSRTITEHQDIDQGMSARIFTALSDSIPNFSAQIEQLSALLQPGQSAKQLQTLAIQAGLQDLLTAIISAWYTGTVGHGQQAVLIAYKDALMYRPASDALIVPTYCGNGPLWWTAAPPMTMTPVR
;
A
#
# COMPACT_ATOMS: atom_id res chain seq x y z
N MET A 1 -44.56 7.27 -64.46
CA MET A 1 -44.60 6.20 -63.45
C MET A 1 -43.26 5.48 -63.49
N SER A 2 -42.35 5.79 -62.57
CA SER A 2 -41.02 5.16 -62.47
C SER A 2 -40.92 4.54 -61.09
N THR A 3 -40.95 3.22 -61.02
CA THR A 3 -40.83 2.42 -59.80
C THR A 3 -39.37 2.35 -59.37
N ALA A 4 -39.04 3.01 -58.25
CA ALA A 4 -37.76 2.85 -57.57
C ALA A 4 -37.84 1.65 -56.60
N LEU A 5 -36.88 0.74 -56.69
CA LEU A 5 -36.67 -0.38 -55.76
C LEU A 5 -36.17 0.15 -54.41
N PRO A 6 -36.59 -0.41 -53.27
CA PRO A 6 -36.07 -0.03 -51.97
C PRO A 6 -34.64 -0.58 -51.80
N SER A 7 -33.70 0.30 -51.48
CA SER A 7 -32.35 -0.07 -51.04
C SER A 7 -32.43 -0.73 -49.67
N GLU A 8 -32.14 -2.02 -49.61
CA GLU A 8 -31.99 -2.79 -48.39
C GLU A 8 -30.76 -2.25 -47.63
N ASN A 9 -31.00 -1.48 -46.57
CA ASN A 9 -29.96 -1.07 -45.63
C ASN A 9 -29.45 -2.33 -44.93
N LEU A 10 -28.32 -2.86 -45.39
CA LEU A 10 -27.53 -3.85 -44.66
C LEU A 10 -27.22 -3.26 -43.28
N ARG A 11 -27.91 -3.81 -42.28
CA ARG A 11 -27.61 -3.61 -40.87
C ARG A 11 -26.12 -3.86 -40.68
N SER A 12 -25.42 -2.85 -40.16
CA SER A 12 -24.06 -3.02 -39.63
C SER A 12 -24.14 -4.07 -38.53
N ASP A 13 -23.66 -5.28 -38.82
CA ASP A 13 -23.48 -6.31 -37.81
C ASP A 13 -22.53 -5.78 -36.72
N ASN A 14 -23.06 -5.72 -35.51
CA ASN A 14 -22.31 -5.37 -34.31
C ASN A 14 -21.22 -6.41 -34.08
N ASN A 15 -19.99 -6.09 -34.48
CA ASN A 15 -18.83 -6.92 -34.18
C ASN A 15 -18.45 -6.84 -32.69
N GLY A 16 -18.87 -7.87 -31.95
CA GLY A 16 -18.11 -8.47 -30.85
C GLY A 16 -18.34 -7.91 -29.44
N THR A 17 -19.27 -8.49 -28.69
CA THR A 17 -19.33 -8.43 -27.21
C THR A 17 -18.24 -9.29 -26.55
N GLY A 18 -16.97 -9.03 -26.89
CA GLY A 18 -15.81 -9.75 -26.35
C GLY A 18 -15.05 -8.94 -25.31
N PHE A 19 -14.61 -9.57 -24.22
CA PHE A 19 -13.72 -8.98 -23.21
C PHE A 19 -12.48 -8.37 -23.87
N ARG A 20 -12.09 -7.14 -23.48
CA ARG A 20 -10.86 -6.51 -23.99
C ARG A 20 -9.66 -7.13 -23.27
N ARG A 21 -8.48 -7.15 -23.90
CA ARG A 21 -7.22 -7.60 -23.27
C ARG A 21 -6.97 -6.95 -21.91
N ARG A 22 -7.30 -5.66 -21.79
CA ARG A 22 -7.18 -4.92 -20.53
C ARG A 22 -8.08 -5.53 -19.44
N ASP A 23 -9.31 -5.92 -19.77
CA ASP A 23 -10.28 -6.44 -18.80
C ASP A 23 -9.83 -7.80 -18.27
N VAL A 24 -9.26 -8.63 -19.16
CA VAL A 24 -8.65 -9.90 -18.78
C VAL A 24 -7.44 -9.69 -17.87
N LEU A 25 -6.54 -8.77 -18.22
CA LEU A 25 -5.33 -8.48 -17.42
C LEU A 25 -5.69 -7.89 -16.04
N PHE A 26 -6.66 -6.98 -15.98
CA PHE A 26 -7.16 -6.44 -14.73
C PHE A 26 -7.78 -7.54 -13.87
N GLY A 27 -8.63 -8.39 -14.44
CA GLY A 27 -9.22 -9.53 -13.73
C GLY A 27 -8.17 -10.48 -13.16
N MET A 28 -7.15 -10.84 -13.94
CA MET A 28 -6.04 -11.67 -13.48
C MET A 28 -5.25 -11.00 -12.34
N ALA A 29 -4.94 -9.71 -12.46
CA ALA A 29 -4.23 -8.97 -11.42
C ALA A 29 -5.04 -8.89 -10.12
N SER A 30 -6.36 -8.66 -10.21
CA SER A 30 -7.27 -8.68 -9.05
C SER A 30 -7.27 -10.03 -8.35
N VAL A 31 -7.32 -11.14 -9.10
CA VAL A 31 -7.25 -12.49 -8.52
C VAL A 31 -5.89 -12.74 -7.87
N LEU A 32 -4.78 -12.34 -8.50
CA LEU A 32 -3.44 -12.47 -7.91
C LEU A 32 -3.30 -11.69 -6.60
N VAL A 33 -3.79 -10.44 -6.54
CA VAL A 33 -3.80 -9.65 -5.31
C VAL A 33 -4.66 -10.32 -4.24
N ALA A 34 -5.90 -10.71 -4.57
CA ALA A 34 -6.80 -11.35 -3.62
C ALA A 34 -6.21 -12.65 -3.04
N THR A 35 -5.64 -13.51 -3.90
CA THR A 35 -5.01 -14.77 -3.47
C THR A 35 -3.78 -14.57 -2.62
N SER A 36 -2.93 -13.57 -2.93
CA SER A 36 -1.76 -13.23 -2.10
C SER A 36 -2.15 -12.82 -0.68
N LEU A 37 -3.35 -12.26 -0.50
CA LEU A 37 -3.83 -11.80 0.79
C LEU A 37 -4.52 -12.88 1.64
N LEU A 38 -4.80 -14.06 1.09
CA LEU A 38 -5.45 -15.16 1.83
C LEU A 38 -4.57 -15.72 2.97
N GLY A 39 -3.25 -15.49 2.92
CA GLY A 39 -2.33 -15.88 3.98
C GLY A 39 -2.43 -15.05 5.27
N TYR A 40 -3.23 -13.98 5.28
CA TYR A 40 -3.35 -13.06 6.41
C TYR A 40 -4.72 -13.19 7.09
N PRO A 41 -4.82 -14.01 8.17
CA PRO A 41 -6.11 -14.38 8.77
C PRO A 41 -6.84 -13.21 9.45
N PHE A 42 -6.13 -12.11 9.71
CA PHE A 42 -6.69 -10.91 10.36
C PHE A 42 -7.13 -9.83 9.37
N LEU A 43 -7.03 -10.07 8.06
CA LEU A 43 -7.59 -9.17 7.05
C LEU A 43 -9.11 -9.33 6.98
N THR A 44 -9.80 -8.20 7.02
CA THR A 44 -11.24 -8.16 6.77
C THR A 44 -11.54 -8.33 5.28
N GLN A 45 -12.75 -8.79 4.97
CA GLN A 45 -13.22 -8.87 3.58
C GLN A 45 -13.25 -7.50 2.89
N ALA A 46 -13.45 -6.42 3.65
CA ALA A 46 -13.42 -5.06 3.12
C ALA A 46 -12.01 -4.69 2.66
N GLU A 47 -10.99 -4.89 3.49
CA GLU A 47 -9.59 -4.59 3.16
C GLU A 47 -9.10 -5.42 1.98
N GLN A 48 -9.44 -6.72 1.92
CA GLN A 48 -9.13 -7.57 0.77
C GLN A 48 -9.78 -7.06 -0.53
N ARG A 49 -11.05 -6.64 -0.47
CA ARG A 49 -11.77 -6.11 -1.63
C ARG A 49 -11.21 -4.77 -2.09
N THR A 50 -10.84 -3.87 -1.18
CA THR A 50 -10.26 -2.56 -1.54
C THR A 50 -8.95 -2.74 -2.29
N ALA A 51 -8.08 -3.64 -1.83
CA ALA A 51 -6.85 -4.00 -2.53
C ALA A 51 -7.11 -4.69 -3.88
N ALA A 52 -8.01 -5.68 -3.93
CA ALA A 52 -8.33 -6.43 -5.14
C ALA A 52 -9.08 -5.61 -6.21
N ALA A 53 -9.85 -4.60 -5.81
CA ALA A 53 -10.54 -3.68 -6.71
C ALA A 53 -9.57 -2.71 -7.39
N ASN A 54 -8.44 -2.39 -6.75
CA ASN A 54 -7.41 -1.50 -7.28
C ASN A 54 -6.04 -2.20 -7.31
N PRO A 55 -5.89 -3.34 -8.01
CA PRO A 55 -4.75 -4.23 -7.82
C PRO A 55 -3.42 -3.59 -8.21
N LEU A 56 -3.43 -2.75 -9.25
CA LEU A 56 -2.24 -2.04 -9.71
C LEU A 56 -1.82 -0.92 -8.75
N VAL A 57 -2.80 -0.16 -8.24
CA VAL A 57 -2.55 0.91 -7.26
C VAL A 57 -2.05 0.32 -5.96
N PHE A 58 -2.63 -0.80 -5.51
CA PHE A 58 -2.17 -1.52 -4.34
C PHE A 58 -0.74 -2.05 -4.50
N ALA A 59 -0.41 -2.68 -5.63
CA ALA A 59 0.96 -3.15 -5.89
C ALA A 59 1.99 -2.02 -5.90
N ARG A 60 1.60 -0.86 -6.46
CA ARG A 60 2.38 0.38 -6.44
C ARG A 60 2.58 0.91 -5.02
N PHE A 61 1.50 1.00 -4.24
CA PHE A 61 1.53 1.38 -2.83
C PHE A 61 2.46 0.48 -2.01
N PHE A 62 2.38 -0.85 -2.20
CA PHE A 62 3.25 -1.79 -1.49
C PHE A 62 4.73 -1.63 -1.87
N THR A 63 5.01 -1.36 -3.14
CA THR A 63 6.39 -1.09 -3.62
C THR A 63 6.94 0.24 -3.08
N LEU A 64 6.12 1.29 -3.10
CA LEU A 64 6.44 2.57 -2.47
C LEU A 64 6.72 2.39 -0.98
N SER A 65 5.86 1.65 -0.27
CA SER A 65 6.00 1.38 1.15
C SER A 65 7.35 0.73 1.47
N ARG A 66 7.76 -0.30 0.72
CA ARG A 66 9.09 -0.93 0.88
C ARG A 66 10.25 0.04 0.65
N THR A 67 10.10 0.91 -0.35
CA THR A 67 11.16 1.87 -0.71
C THR A 67 11.30 2.97 0.33
N ILE A 68 10.18 3.54 0.78
CA ILE A 68 10.16 4.67 1.70
C ILE A 68 10.53 4.24 3.13
N THR A 69 10.19 3.02 3.51
CA THR A 69 10.58 2.47 4.82
C THR A 69 11.97 1.83 4.78
N GLU A 70 12.56 1.64 3.61
CA GLU A 70 13.80 0.89 3.38
C GLU A 70 13.78 -0.54 3.96
N HIS A 71 12.57 -1.10 4.14
CA HIS A 71 12.33 -2.45 4.63
C HIS A 71 11.72 -3.32 3.53
N GLN A 72 12.41 -4.41 3.18
CA GLN A 72 11.91 -5.38 2.18
C GLN A 72 10.95 -6.42 2.78
N ASP A 73 10.95 -6.54 4.11
CA ASP A 73 10.26 -7.53 4.92
C ASP A 73 8.99 -6.98 5.60
N ILE A 74 8.38 -5.93 5.02
CA ILE A 74 7.11 -5.40 5.54
C ILE A 74 5.93 -6.30 5.19
N ASP A 75 4.97 -6.40 6.11
CA ASP A 75 3.82 -7.30 6.01
C ASP A 75 2.79 -6.84 4.97
N GLN A 76 2.47 -7.70 4.01
CA GLN A 76 1.52 -7.37 2.94
C GLN A 76 0.08 -7.23 3.46
N GLY A 77 -0.28 -7.95 4.52
CA GLY A 77 -1.57 -7.81 5.19
C GLY A 77 -1.70 -6.42 5.82
N MET A 78 -0.75 -6.03 6.65
CA MET A 78 -0.66 -4.67 7.22
C MET A 78 -0.69 -3.60 6.12
N SER A 79 -0.01 -3.84 4.99
CA SER A 79 -0.08 -2.96 3.83
C SER A 79 -1.49 -2.81 3.28
N ALA A 80 -2.29 -3.88 3.20
CA ALA A 80 -3.69 -3.80 2.73
C ALA A 80 -4.59 -3.02 3.70
N ARG A 81 -4.34 -3.16 5.00
CA ARG A 81 -5.07 -2.40 6.04
C ARG A 81 -4.73 -0.91 6.00
N ILE A 82 -3.44 -0.58 5.91
CA ILE A 82 -2.98 0.81 5.74
C ILE A 82 -3.52 1.40 4.43
N PHE A 83 -3.43 0.66 3.33
CA PHE A 83 -3.94 1.09 2.02
C PHE A 83 -5.41 1.47 2.09
N THR A 84 -6.24 0.63 2.73
CA THR A 84 -7.68 0.87 2.90
C THR A 84 -7.93 2.11 3.77
N ALA A 85 -7.28 2.23 4.92
CA ALA A 85 -7.47 3.37 5.80
C ALA A 85 -7.00 4.70 5.18
N LEU A 86 -5.92 4.69 4.38
CA LEU A 86 -5.47 5.87 3.64
C LEU A 86 -6.39 6.19 2.46
N SER A 87 -6.93 5.19 1.75
CA SER A 87 -7.88 5.44 0.66
C SER A 87 -9.18 6.08 1.15
N ASP A 88 -9.60 5.75 2.37
CA ASP A 88 -10.81 6.29 2.98
C ASP A 88 -10.62 7.72 3.54
N SER A 89 -9.38 8.07 3.92
CA SER A 89 -9.06 9.37 4.56
C SER A 89 -8.48 10.41 3.62
N ILE A 90 -7.85 10.01 2.51
CA ILE A 90 -7.16 10.92 1.58
C ILE A 90 -7.95 11.05 0.27
N PRO A 91 -8.43 12.27 -0.07
CA PRO A 91 -9.05 12.51 -1.36
C PRO A 91 -8.08 12.25 -2.51
N ASN A 92 -8.58 11.65 -3.60
CA ASN A 92 -7.78 11.32 -4.78
C ASN A 92 -6.57 10.41 -4.49
N PHE A 93 -6.60 9.63 -3.40
CA PHE A 93 -5.49 8.80 -2.95
C PHE A 93 -4.86 7.96 -4.07
N SER A 94 -5.68 7.24 -4.84
CA SER A 94 -5.18 6.43 -5.96
C SER A 94 -4.40 7.26 -6.99
N ALA A 95 -4.89 8.44 -7.36
CA ALA A 95 -4.18 9.31 -8.31
C ALA A 95 -2.86 9.84 -7.74
N GLN A 96 -2.81 10.13 -6.44
CA GLN A 96 -1.57 10.57 -5.79
C GLN A 96 -0.54 9.43 -5.68
N ILE A 97 -0.98 8.19 -5.40
CA ILE A 97 -0.11 7.00 -5.42
C ILE A 97 0.48 6.78 -6.81
N GLU A 98 -0.33 6.94 -7.85
CA GLU A 98 0.11 6.85 -9.24
C GLU A 98 1.19 7.89 -9.58
N GLN A 99 0.96 9.15 -9.20
CA GLN A 99 1.93 10.24 -9.39
C GLN A 99 3.23 9.96 -8.63
N LEU A 100 3.15 9.56 -7.36
CA LEU A 100 4.34 9.26 -6.55
C LEU A 100 5.11 8.05 -7.11
N SER A 101 4.39 7.02 -7.58
CA SER A 101 4.99 5.83 -8.17
C SER A 101 5.72 6.14 -9.48
N ALA A 102 5.24 7.12 -10.25
CA ALA A 102 5.91 7.56 -11.48
C ALA A 102 7.27 8.23 -11.23
N LEU A 103 7.53 8.71 -10.01
CA LEU A 103 8.81 9.28 -9.59
C LEU A 103 9.82 8.22 -9.11
N LEU A 104 9.37 6.97 -8.92
CA LEU A 104 10.19 5.91 -8.36
C LEU A 104 11.22 5.40 -9.37
N GLN A 105 12.49 5.38 -8.98
CA GLN A 105 13.55 4.70 -9.73
C GLN A 105 14.08 3.48 -8.96
N PRO A 106 14.51 2.40 -9.66
CA PRO A 106 15.12 1.24 -9.01
C PRO A 106 16.35 1.63 -8.17
N GLY A 107 16.45 1.09 -6.96
CA GLY A 107 17.61 1.32 -6.07
C GLY A 107 17.65 2.71 -5.41
N GLN A 108 16.60 3.51 -5.56
CA GLN A 108 16.49 4.82 -4.93
C GLN A 108 16.28 4.71 -3.42
N SER A 109 17.00 5.53 -2.65
CA SER A 109 16.84 5.64 -1.20
C SER A 109 15.55 6.38 -0.80
N ALA A 110 15.07 6.18 0.42
CA ALA A 110 13.92 6.89 0.96
C ALA A 110 14.12 8.42 0.94
N LYS A 111 15.34 8.89 1.25
CA LYS A 111 15.70 10.31 1.22
C LYS A 111 15.57 10.93 -0.18
N GLN A 112 16.01 10.21 -1.21
CA GLN A 112 15.87 10.68 -2.59
C GLN A 112 14.40 10.75 -3.00
N LEU A 113 13.60 9.73 -2.67
CA LEU A 113 12.17 9.73 -2.96
C LEU A 113 11.42 10.82 -2.20
N GLN A 114 11.79 11.09 -0.95
CA GLN A 114 11.25 12.22 -0.19
C GLN A 114 11.49 13.56 -0.89
N THR A 115 12.70 13.76 -1.40
CA THR A 115 13.06 15.00 -2.13
C THR A 115 12.18 15.17 -3.37
N LEU A 116 11.99 14.10 -4.16
CA LEU A 116 11.12 14.14 -5.35
C LEU A 116 9.65 14.37 -4.99
N ALA A 117 9.16 13.73 -3.92
CA ALA A 117 7.79 13.90 -3.46
C ALA A 117 7.50 15.35 -3.05
N ILE A 118 8.44 15.99 -2.33
CA ILE A 118 8.33 17.42 -1.96
C ILE A 118 8.25 18.30 -3.21
N GLN A 119 9.14 18.08 -4.19
CA GLN A 119 9.14 18.85 -5.43
C GLN A 119 7.85 18.69 -6.25
N ALA A 120 7.21 17.51 -6.15
CA ALA A 120 5.94 17.21 -6.80
C ALA A 120 4.70 17.63 -6.00
N GLY A 121 4.86 18.21 -4.80
CA GLY A 121 3.74 18.59 -3.94
C GLY A 121 3.03 17.40 -3.26
N LEU A 122 3.71 16.25 -3.14
CA LEU A 122 3.20 15.00 -2.57
C LEU A 122 3.74 14.72 -1.15
N GLN A 123 4.27 15.74 -0.48
CA GLN A 123 4.87 15.61 0.85
C GLN A 123 3.86 15.08 1.89
N ASP A 124 2.61 15.55 1.85
CA ASP A 124 1.59 15.16 2.82
C ASP A 124 1.21 13.69 2.65
N LEU A 125 1.04 13.22 1.41
CA LEU A 125 0.83 11.80 1.11
C LEU A 125 1.99 10.96 1.64
N LEU A 126 3.23 11.35 1.29
CA LEU A 126 4.42 10.61 1.72
C LEU A 126 4.50 10.52 3.25
N THR A 127 4.23 11.64 3.94
CA THR A 127 4.23 11.72 5.39
C THR A 127 3.15 10.82 5.98
N ALA A 128 1.94 10.82 5.42
CA ALA A 128 0.85 9.95 5.89
C ALA A 128 1.20 8.46 5.75
N ILE A 129 1.84 8.05 4.66
CA ILE A 129 2.30 6.66 4.45
C ILE A 129 3.37 6.30 5.48
N ILE A 130 4.39 7.15 5.66
CA ILE A 130 5.46 6.93 6.65
C ILE A 130 4.87 6.82 8.05
N SER A 131 4.04 7.79 8.44
CA SER A 131 3.40 7.80 9.75
C SER A 131 2.61 6.52 9.97
N ALA A 132 1.79 6.09 9.01
CA ALA A 132 1.01 4.86 9.14
C ALA A 132 1.86 3.61 9.39
N TRP A 133 3.01 3.48 8.74
CA TRP A 133 3.93 2.36 8.97
C TRP A 133 4.66 2.45 10.30
N TYR A 134 5.18 3.63 10.66
CA TYR A 134 6.00 3.79 11.86
C TYR A 134 5.19 3.82 13.13
N THR A 135 4.02 4.45 13.14
CA THR A 135 3.15 4.54 14.33
C THR A 135 2.08 3.46 14.35
N GLY A 136 1.81 2.82 13.21
CA GLY A 136 0.72 1.86 13.08
C GLY A 136 -0.67 2.50 13.15
N THR A 137 -0.79 3.81 12.94
CA THR A 137 -2.06 4.55 12.99
C THR A 137 -2.25 5.41 11.76
N VAL A 138 -3.48 5.48 11.23
CA VAL A 138 -3.84 6.39 10.14
C VAL A 138 -4.77 7.49 10.67
N GLY A 139 -4.49 8.75 10.31
CA GLY A 139 -5.25 9.91 10.79
C GLY A 139 -4.84 10.38 12.19
N HIS A 140 -5.64 11.28 12.77
CA HIS A 140 -5.35 11.93 14.04
C HIS A 140 -6.61 12.10 14.92
N GLY A 141 -6.39 12.29 16.21
CA GLY A 141 -7.46 12.54 17.18
C GLY A 141 -8.50 11.41 17.21
N GLN A 142 -9.77 11.78 17.32
CA GLN A 142 -10.89 10.81 17.41
C GLN A 142 -11.13 10.02 16.11
N GLN A 143 -10.55 10.46 14.99
CA GLN A 143 -10.67 9.80 13.70
C GLN A 143 -9.48 8.87 13.42
N ALA A 144 -8.52 8.76 14.34
CA ALA A 144 -7.37 7.90 14.17
C ALA A 144 -7.79 6.42 14.16
N VAL A 145 -7.35 5.70 13.14
CA VAL A 145 -7.56 4.26 13.01
C VAL A 145 -6.28 3.55 13.42
N LEU A 146 -6.36 2.72 14.47
CA LEU A 146 -5.26 1.86 14.88
C LEU A 146 -5.19 0.65 13.95
N ILE A 147 -4.13 0.60 13.15
CA ILE A 147 -3.85 -0.52 12.24
C ILE A 147 -3.00 -1.57 12.95
N ALA A 148 -1.85 -1.17 13.47
CA ALA A 148 -0.92 -2.06 14.16
C ALA A 148 -0.42 -1.38 15.43
N TYR A 149 -0.23 -2.17 16.48
CA TYR A 149 0.43 -1.69 17.69
C TYR A 149 1.81 -2.33 17.81
N LYS A 150 1.87 -3.63 18.07
CA LYS A 150 3.13 -4.37 18.21
C LYS A 150 4.01 -4.29 16.96
N ASP A 151 3.39 -4.38 15.79
CA ASP A 151 4.11 -4.50 14.51
C ASP A 151 4.46 -3.13 13.89
N ALA A 152 4.19 -2.02 14.59
CA ALA A 152 4.57 -0.68 14.15
C ALA A 152 6.09 -0.55 14.02
N LEU A 153 6.58 0.01 12.90
CA LEU A 153 8.01 -0.04 12.56
C LEU A 153 8.89 0.74 13.54
N MET A 154 8.36 1.73 14.27
CA MET A 154 9.13 2.50 15.25
C MET A 154 9.72 1.64 16.38
N TYR A 155 9.16 0.46 16.65
CA TYR A 155 9.69 -0.43 17.68
C TYR A 155 10.89 -1.25 17.23
N ARG A 156 11.09 -1.47 15.92
CA ARG A 156 12.16 -2.34 15.41
C ARG A 156 13.57 -1.85 15.80
N PRO A 157 13.93 -0.57 15.66
CA PRO A 157 15.30 -0.11 15.92
C PRO A 157 15.78 -0.25 17.37
N ALA A 158 14.87 -0.42 18.33
CA ALA A 158 15.20 -0.56 19.75
C ALA A 158 14.79 -1.93 20.30
N SER A 159 14.42 -2.90 19.45
CA SER A 159 13.86 -4.18 19.88
C SER A 159 14.84 -5.10 20.61
N ASP A 160 16.14 -4.82 20.52
CA ASP A 160 17.21 -5.51 21.25
C ASP A 160 17.36 -5.03 22.70
N ALA A 161 16.88 -3.81 23.00
CA ALA A 161 16.98 -3.18 24.31
C ALA A 161 15.62 -2.91 24.97
N LEU A 162 14.56 -2.71 24.19
CA LEU A 162 13.25 -2.29 24.66
C LEU A 162 12.15 -3.25 24.18
N ILE A 163 11.18 -3.50 25.05
CA ILE A 163 9.97 -4.26 24.72
C ILE A 163 8.89 -3.27 24.30
N VAL A 164 8.04 -3.68 23.36
CA VAL A 164 6.80 -2.94 23.03
C VAL A 164 5.98 -2.78 24.31
N PRO A 165 5.52 -1.58 24.68
CA PRO A 165 4.77 -1.39 25.91
C PRO A 165 3.55 -2.33 25.99
N THR A 166 3.15 -2.74 27.19
CA THR A 166 2.09 -3.74 27.46
C THR A 166 2.39 -5.19 27.07
N TYR A 167 3.52 -5.45 26.40
CA TYR A 167 4.01 -6.81 26.16
C TYR A 167 5.04 -7.21 27.22
N CYS A 168 4.92 -8.42 27.76
CA CYS A 168 5.96 -9.03 28.58
C CYS A 168 7.10 -9.53 27.70
N GLY A 169 8.33 -9.38 28.17
CA GLY A 169 9.54 -9.83 27.50
C GLY A 169 10.74 -9.83 28.45
N ASN A 170 11.84 -10.45 28.04
CA ASN A 170 13.16 -10.43 28.68
C ASN A 170 13.23 -10.91 30.15
N GLY A 171 12.14 -11.38 30.74
CA GLY A 171 12.07 -11.88 32.12
C GLY A 171 12.01 -10.78 33.19
N PRO A 172 11.88 -11.15 34.47
CA PRO A 172 11.87 -10.17 35.57
C PRO A 172 13.18 -9.36 35.63
N LEU A 173 13.07 -8.07 35.99
CA LEU A 173 14.22 -7.17 36.22
C LEU A 173 15.16 -6.98 35.01
N TRP A 174 14.73 -7.31 33.79
CA TRP A 174 15.54 -7.21 32.58
C TRP A 174 16.18 -5.83 32.37
N TRP A 175 15.50 -4.77 32.81
CA TRP A 175 15.92 -3.37 32.69
C TRP A 175 17.14 -3.01 33.56
N THR A 176 17.61 -3.92 34.42
CA THR A 176 18.83 -3.72 35.23
C THR A 176 20.10 -4.07 34.48
N ALA A 177 20.01 -4.83 33.38
CA ALA A 177 21.13 -5.10 32.50
C ALA A 177 21.52 -3.85 31.70
N ALA A 178 22.81 -3.71 31.39
CA ALA A 178 23.25 -2.69 30.44
C ALA A 178 22.60 -2.94 29.07
N PRO A 179 22.14 -1.89 28.36
CA PRO A 179 21.63 -2.08 27.01
C PRO A 179 22.74 -2.62 26.10
N PRO A 180 22.41 -3.42 25.08
CA PRO A 180 23.38 -3.87 24.09
C PRO A 180 24.11 -2.65 23.49
N MET A 181 25.43 -2.78 23.31
CA MET A 181 26.20 -1.74 22.63
C MET A 181 25.70 -1.68 21.19
N THR A 182 25.35 -0.49 20.72
CA THR A 182 25.04 -0.29 19.31
C THR A 182 26.28 -0.64 18.49
N MET A 183 26.22 -1.74 17.74
CA MET A 183 27.22 -1.96 16.69
C MET A 183 27.11 -0.77 15.75
N THR A 184 28.15 0.07 15.73
CA THR A 184 28.25 1.15 14.76
C THR A 184 28.17 0.48 13.39
N PRO A 185 27.24 0.86 12.51
CA PRO A 185 27.16 0.24 11.20
C PRO A 185 28.49 0.45 10.48
N VAL A 186 29.08 -0.63 9.99
CA VAL A 186 30.22 -0.53 9.06
C VAL A 186 29.71 0.23 7.84
N ARG A 187 30.29 1.41 7.62
CA ARG A 187 29.97 2.33 6.53
C ARG A 187 30.16 1.69 5.17
#